data_AF-A0A178X4X1-F1
#
_entry.id   AF-A0A178X4X1-F1
#
_cell.length_a   1.000
_cell.length_b   1.000
_cell.length_c   1.000
_cell.angle_alpha   90.00
_cell.angle_beta   90.00
_cell.angle_gamma   90.00
#
_symmetry.space_group_name_H-M   'P 1'
#
loop_
_entity.id
_entity.type
_entity.pdbx_description
1 polymer ?
#
loop_
_entity_poly.entity_id
_entity_poly.type
_entity_poly.pdbx_seq_one_letter_code
_entity_poly.pdbx_strand_id
1 'polypeptide(L)' 'MHDIPVRACGNRAVAATLDRYTPLLRRLEYARFSSLPAHRSVARHEELIAALESGDEKTAAQLTSTIWTDLEALLEDA' A
#
# COMPACT_ATOMS: atom_id res chain seq x y z
N MET A 1 6.55 4.35 1.49
CA MET A 1 5.69 5.48 1.12
C MET A 1 4.39 5.50 1.93
N HIS A 2 3.63 4.40 1.99
CA HIS A 2 2.31 4.33 2.65
C HIS A 2 2.22 4.83 4.09
N ASP A 3 3.31 4.84 4.85
CA ASP A 3 3.35 5.39 6.21
C ASP A 3 3.20 6.93 6.26
N ILE A 4 3.48 7.65 5.16
CA ILE A 4 3.36 9.11 5.09
C ILE A 4 1.92 9.59 5.34
N PRO A 5 0.89 9.14 4.58
CA PRO A 5 -0.49 9.55 4.83
C PRO A 5 -1.01 9.12 6.22
N VAL A 6 -0.50 8.01 6.77
CA VAL A 6 -0.84 7.54 8.12
C VAL A 6 -0.35 8.52 9.19
N ARG A 7 0.90 8.99 9.05
CA ARG A 7 1.44 10.03 9.95
C ARG A 7 0.74 11.37 9.75
N ALA A 8 0.46 11.74 8.50
CA ALA A 8 -0.17 13.01 8.16
C ALA A 8 -1.57 13.16 8.75
N CYS A 9 -2.36 12.08 8.83
CA CYS A 9 -3.72 12.14 9.39
C CYS A 9 -3.76 12.23 10.93
N GLY A 10 -2.63 12.03 11.63
CA GLY A 10 -2.54 12.13 13.09
C GLY A 10 -3.38 11.11 13.87
N ASN A 11 -3.94 10.09 13.20
CA ASN A 11 -4.85 9.15 13.82
C ASN A 11 -4.09 7.95 14.43
N ARG A 12 -3.92 8.00 15.76
CA ARG A 12 -3.23 6.95 16.52
C ARG A 12 -3.90 5.56 16.41
N ALA A 13 -5.22 5.50 16.26
CA ALA A 13 -5.94 4.24 16.14
C ALA A 13 -5.64 3.55 14.80
N VAL A 14 -5.57 4.33 13.72
CA VAL A 14 -5.16 3.84 12.39
C VAL A 14 -3.72 3.35 12.44
N ALA A 15 -2.79 4.14 12.99
CA ALA A 15 -1.39 3.75 13.12
C ALA A 15 -1.22 2.44 13.90
N ALA A 16 -1.83 2.33 15.08
CA ALA A 16 -1.75 1.12 15.90
C ALA A 16 -2.36 -0.11 15.21
N THR A 17 -3.41 0.09 14.41
CA THR A 17 -4.02 -1.00 13.62
C THR A 17 -3.04 -1.46 12.54
N LEU A 18 -2.45 -0.54 11.78
CA LEU A 18 -1.49 -0.87 10.73
C LEU A 18 -0.22 -1.50 11.30
N ASP A 19 0.30 -1.05 12.44
CA ASP A 19 1.46 -1.65 13.11
C ASP A 19 1.24 -3.13 13.43
N ARG A 20 0.02 -3.51 13.85
CA ARG A 20 -0.34 -4.91 14.14
C ARG A 20 -0.21 -5.80 12.91
N TYR A 21 -0.57 -5.29 11.73
CA TYR A 21 -0.61 -6.08 10.49
C TYR A 21 0.61 -5.90 9.59
N THR A 22 1.42 -4.86 9.79
CA THR A 22 2.62 -4.55 9.00
C THR A 22 3.58 -5.75 8.87
N PRO A 23 3.86 -6.55 9.91
CA PRO A 23 4.72 -7.72 9.76
C PRO A 23 4.20 -8.77 8.76
N LEU A 24 2.87 -8.95 8.68
CA LEU A 24 2.24 -9.87 7.73
C LEU A 24 2.33 -9.30 6.30
N LEU A 25 2.00 -8.01 6.15
CA LEU A 25 2.09 -7.32 4.86
C LEU A 25 3.51 -7.36 4.29
N ARG A 26 4.54 -7.12 5.11
CA ARG A 26 5.95 -7.17 4.67
C ARG A 26 6.38 -8.54 4.15
N ARG A 27 5.81 -9.63 4.69
CA ARG A 27 6.10 -10.99 4.20
C ARG A 27 5.51 -11.20 2.81
N LEU A 28 4.30 -10.72 2.57
CA LEU A 28 3.65 -10.76 1.26
C LEU A 28 4.37 -9.86 0.25
N GLU A 29 4.75 -8.65 0.64
CA GLU A 29 5.56 -7.74 -0.17
C GLU A 29 6.89 -8.39 -0.57
N TYR A 30 7.58 -9.04 0.38
CA TYR A 30 8.84 -9.73 0.09
C TYR A 30 8.64 -10.88 -0.92
N ALA A 31 7.61 -11.71 -0.74
CA ALA A 31 7.27 -12.77 -1.70
C ALA A 31 6.93 -12.19 -3.07
N ARG A 32 6.11 -11.13 -3.12
CA ARG A 32 5.71 -10.44 -4.37
C ARG A 32 6.90 -9.89 -5.15
N PHE A 33 7.76 -9.13 -4.47
CA PHE A 33 8.83 -8.37 -5.11
C PHE A 33 10.12 -9.17 -5.30
N SER A 34 10.18 -10.39 -4.75
CA SER A 34 11.19 -11.37 -5.16
C SER A 34 10.94 -11.94 -6.57
N SER A 35 9.79 -11.65 -7.18
CA SER A 35 9.43 -11.99 -8.57
C SER A 35 9.52 -10.78 -9.52
N LEU A 36 9.56 -11.02 -10.84
CA LEU A 36 9.82 -10.03 -11.90
C LEU A 36 8.91 -8.77 -12.00
N PRO A 37 7.69 -8.62 -11.43
CA PRO A 37 6.84 -7.48 -11.72
C PRO A 37 7.04 -6.26 -10.79
N ALA A 38 8.27 -5.93 -10.41
CA ALA A 38 8.57 -4.76 -9.56
C ALA A 38 8.18 -3.41 -10.21
N HIS A 39 8.28 -3.29 -11.55
CA HIS A 39 7.99 -2.04 -12.26
C HIS A 39 6.52 -1.57 -12.15
N ARG A 40 5.55 -2.50 -12.10
CA ARG A 40 4.14 -2.14 -11.93
C ARG A 40 3.84 -1.54 -10.56
N SER A 41 4.62 -1.92 -9.54
CA SER A 41 4.50 -1.34 -8.20
C SER A 41 4.92 0.12 -8.21
N VAL A 42 6.06 0.43 -8.83
CA VAL A 42 6.60 1.80 -8.90
C VAL A 42 5.60 2.76 -9.55
N ALA A 43 5.05 2.41 -10.72
CA ALA A 43 4.10 3.26 -11.42
C ALA A 43 2.85 3.59 -10.57
N ARG A 44 2.27 2.58 -9.88
CA ARG A 44 1.12 2.82 -9.00
C ARG A 44 1.44 3.70 -7.79
N HIS A 45 2.68 3.64 -7.29
CA HIS A 45 3.12 4.53 -6.21
C HIS A 45 3.27 5.97 -6.69
N GLU A 46 3.75 6.19 -7.92
CA GLU A 46 3.81 7.52 -8.54
C GLU A 46 2.41 8.11 -8.74
N GLU A 47 1.45 7.31 -9.23
CA GLU A 47 0.05 7.72 -9.36
C GLU A 47 -0.57 8.09 -8.00
N LEU A 48 -0.28 7.31 -6.95
CA LEU A 48 -0.78 7.59 -5.61
C LEU A 48 -0.18 8.89 -5.04
N ILE A 49 1.11 9.14 -5.27
CA ILE A 49 1.74 10.40 -4.86
C ILE A 49 1.06 11.58 -5.56
N ALA A 50 0.83 11.50 -6.87
CA ALA A 50 0.16 12.56 -7.62
C ALA A 50 -1.29 12.81 -7.14
N ALA A 51 -2.03 11.75 -6.79
CA ALA A 51 -3.37 11.88 -6.21
C ALA A 51 -3.33 12.56 -4.83
N LEU A 52 -2.36 12.20 -3.98
CA LEU A 52 -2.17 12.84 -2.67
C LEU A 52 -1.74 14.32 -2.81
N GLU A 53 -0.85 14.64 -3.75
CA GLU A 53 -0.41 16.02 -4.02
C GLU A 53 -1.54 16.91 -4.54
N SER A 54 -2.43 16.36 -5.37
CA SER A 54 -3.59 17.10 -5.89
C SER A 54 -4.78 17.16 -4.93
N GLY A 55 -4.74 16.44 -3.82
CA GLY A 55 -5.86 16.34 -2.88
C GLY A 55 -7.03 15.50 -3.40
N ASP A 56 -6.82 14.65 -4.41
CA ASP A 56 -7.84 13.74 -4.93
C ASP A 56 -7.97 12.51 -4.00
N GLU A 57 -8.75 12.69 -2.93
CA GLU A 57 -9.00 11.68 -1.90
C GLU A 57 -9.59 10.39 -2.48
N LYS A 58 -10.46 10.50 -3.50
CA LYS A 58 -11.13 9.36 -4.10
C LYS A 58 -10.14 8.49 -4.87
N THR A 59 -9.32 9.12 -5.71
CA THR A 59 -8.28 8.41 -6.46
C THR A 59 -7.22 7.84 -5.52
N ALA A 60 -6.80 8.59 -4.50
CA ALA A 60 -5.85 8.11 -3.51
C ALA A 60 -6.35 6.87 -2.74
N ALA A 61 -7.62 6.86 -2.34
CA ALA A 61 -8.24 5.71 -1.68
C ALA A 61 -8.33 4.49 -2.60
N GLN A 62 -8.74 4.70 -3.87
CA GLN A 62 -8.86 3.63 -4.86
C GLN A 62 -7.50 2.99 -5.20
N LEU A 63 -6.48 3.82 -5.41
CA LEU A 63 -5.11 3.36 -5.68
C LEU A 63 -4.54 2.60 -4.47
N THR A 64 -4.76 3.11 -3.26
CA THR A 64 -4.33 2.43 -2.03
C THR A 64 -4.97 1.04 -1.92
N SER A 65 -6.28 0.92 -2.14
CA SER A 65 -6.96 -0.38 -2.14
C SER A 65 -6.40 -1.32 -3.21
N THR A 66 -6.18 -0.82 -4.42
CA THR A 66 -5.64 -1.62 -5.54
C THR A 66 -4.25 -2.16 -5.21
N ILE A 67 -3.36 -1.33 -4.65
CA ILE A 67 -2.00 -1.74 -4.28
C ILE A 67 -2.02 -2.89 -3.26
N TRP A 68 -2.89 -2.81 -2.25
CA TRP A 68 -2.94 -3.83 -1.19
C TRP A 68 -3.65 -5.12 -1.63
N THR A 69 -4.76 -5.02 -2.37
CA THR A 69 -5.48 -6.20 -2.89
C THR A 69 -4.66 -6.94 -3.96
N ASP A 70 -3.72 -6.27 -4.64
CA ASP A 70 -2.76 -6.94 -5.54
C ASP A 70 -1.89 -8.01 -4.83
N LEU A 71 -1.80 -7.97 -3.50
CA LEU A 71 -1.12 -8.99 -2.68
C LEU A 71 -2.02 -10.19 -2.36
N GLU A 72 -3.35 -10.09 -2.50
CA GLU A 72 -4.28 -11.19 -2.20
C GLU A 72 -4.05 -12.39 -3.10
N ALA A 73 -3.63 -12.18 -4.34
CA ALA A 73 -3.28 -13.26 -5.26
C ALA A 73 -2.16 -14.18 -4.73
N LEU A 74 -1.35 -13.72 -3.76
CA LEU A 74 -0.31 -14.53 -3.12
C LEU A 74 -0.82 -15.34 -1.92
N LEU A 75 -2.03 -15.07 -1.44
CA LEU A 75 -2.66 -15.81 -0.34
C LEU A 75 -3.36 -17.07 -0.84
N GLU A 76 -3.75 -17.12 -2.11
CA GLU A 76 -4.39 -18.29 -2.74
C GLU A 76 -3.38 -19.40 -3.07
N ASP A 77 -2.08 -19.06 -3.17
CA ASP A 77 -0.98 -19.98 -3.49
C ASP A 77 -0.28 -20.59 -2.24
N ALA A 78 -0.80 -20.35 -1.03
CA ALA A 78 -0.21 -20.75 0.27
C ALA A 78 -1.02 -21.84 0.99
#